data_AF-A0A7M2C425-F1
#
_entry.id   AF-A0A7M2C425-F1
#
_cell.length_a   1.000
_cell.length_b   1.000
_cell.length_c   1.000
_cell.angle_alpha   90.00
_cell.angle_beta   90.00
_cell.angle_gamma   90.00
#
_symmetry.space_group_name_H-M   'P 1'
#
loop_
_entity.id
_entity.type
_entity.pdbx_description
1 polymer ?
#
loop_
_entity_poly.entity_id
_entity_poly.type
_entity_poly.pdbx_seq_one_letter_code
_entity_poly.pdbx_strand_id
1 'polypeptide(L)'
;MTTARNTRGEVPGCVLGAAIRDYGSVSETQDKPAAGNDRTAPEPDSTNAPDASEAPYKPVIAAKAAKRANASVVGMVIALVLCVLAFLPVVLMNPAPKGENFRPAVDVPAIARNAADVAGFTPVTPDTGDTFRPNYARWESGTGTGVPTWEVGYLTPKEAFIGLTQTREANPTWVLQQTGNLPVTGTRNAGGQDWELRDSGKEKRSMTLEYKGTTIILSGTANLEEFAALAAAVVKSADEAPAAGAPATTPAP
;
A
#
# COMPACT_ATOMS: atom_id res chain seq x y z
N MET A 1 -22.57 23.05 -56.98
CA MET A 1 -22.50 21.86 -57.85
C MET A 1 -21.23 21.10 -57.45
N THR A 2 -21.35 19.90 -56.88
CA THR A 2 -21.38 18.60 -57.59
C THR A 2 -19.93 18.13 -57.88
N THR A 3 -19.26 17.29 -57.08
CA THR A 3 -19.54 15.90 -56.60
C THR A 3 -19.00 14.80 -57.51
N ALA A 4 -17.88 14.18 -57.12
CA ALA A 4 -17.48 12.77 -57.30
C ALA A 4 -16.25 12.52 -56.38
N ARG A 5 -15.98 11.39 -55.69
CA ARG A 5 -16.11 9.93 -55.97
C ARG A 5 -15.21 9.46 -57.13
N ASN A 6 -14.55 8.30 -57.11
CA ASN A 6 -14.26 7.31 -56.05
C ASN A 6 -13.36 6.20 -56.65
N THR A 7 -12.28 5.78 -55.98
CA THR A 7 -11.77 4.38 -55.94
C THR A 7 -10.50 4.26 -55.08
N ARG A 8 -9.99 3.08 -54.69
CA ARG A 8 -10.56 1.81 -54.13
C ARG A 8 -9.39 0.81 -54.04
N GLY A 9 -9.17 0.17 -52.89
CA GLY A 9 -8.11 -0.82 -52.68
C GLY A 9 -8.49 -1.83 -51.59
N GLU A 10 -8.45 -3.11 -51.90
CA GLU A 10 -9.22 -4.20 -51.26
C GLU A 10 -8.55 -5.54 -51.65
N VAL A 11 -8.40 -6.59 -50.84
CA VAL A 11 -8.72 -6.94 -49.42
C VAL A 11 -7.60 -7.91 -48.91
N PRO A 12 -7.62 -8.71 -47.80
CA PRO A 12 -8.69 -9.03 -46.83
C PRO A 12 -8.28 -9.02 -45.32
N GLY A 13 -9.23 -9.41 -44.45
CA GLY A 13 -8.99 -10.58 -43.58
C GLY A 13 -8.69 -10.40 -42.09
N CYS A 14 -9.72 -10.14 -41.27
CA CYS A 14 -10.01 -10.96 -40.08
C CYS A 14 -11.40 -10.63 -39.50
N VAL A 15 -12.28 -11.63 -39.41
CA VAL A 15 -13.58 -11.52 -38.73
C VAL A 15 -13.47 -12.25 -37.40
N LEU A 16 -13.48 -11.52 -36.28
CA LEU A 16 -13.40 -12.11 -34.94
C LEU A 16 -14.76 -12.11 -34.24
N GLY A 17 -15.63 -13.03 -34.65
CA GLY A 17 -16.91 -13.28 -33.99
C GLY A 17 -16.79 -14.27 -32.84
N ALA A 18 -16.66 -13.77 -31.60
CA ALA A 18 -16.79 -14.57 -30.38
C ALA A 18 -17.48 -13.69 -29.31
N ALA A 19 -18.80 -13.79 -29.16
CA ALA A 19 -19.45 -14.75 -28.27
C ALA A 19 -19.15 -14.47 -26.79
N ILE A 20 -19.87 -13.50 -26.22
CA ILE A 20 -20.08 -13.42 -24.77
C ILE A 20 -20.60 -14.79 -24.28
N ARG A 21 -19.98 -15.34 -23.24
CA ARG A 21 -20.40 -16.60 -22.62
C ARG A 21 -20.80 -16.33 -21.19
N ASP A 22 -22.09 -16.54 -20.94
CA ASP A 22 -22.69 -16.47 -19.63
C ASP A 22 -22.26 -17.70 -18.80
N TYR A 23 -21.92 -17.50 -17.53
CA TYR A 23 -21.48 -18.56 -16.61
C TYR A 23 -22.63 -19.01 -15.69
N GLY A 24 -23.79 -19.25 -16.30
CA GLY A 24 -25.02 -19.70 -15.62
C GLY A 24 -25.40 -21.14 -15.96
N SER A 25 -24.75 -22.12 -15.32
CA SER A 25 -25.13 -23.54 -15.45
C SER A 25 -25.20 -24.24 -14.08
N VAL A 26 -26.35 -24.10 -13.41
CA VAL A 26 -26.71 -24.97 -12.28
C VAL A 26 -27.14 -26.35 -12.81
N SER A 27 -26.63 -27.42 -12.21
CA SER A 27 -27.00 -28.80 -12.58
C SER A 27 -28.30 -29.21 -11.90
N GLU A 28 -29.44 -28.86 -12.51
CA GLU A 28 -30.75 -29.32 -12.07
C GLU A 28 -31.03 -30.74 -12.62
N THR A 29 -30.76 -31.77 -11.80
CA THR A 29 -31.06 -33.16 -12.15
C THR A 29 -32.43 -33.57 -11.63
N GLN A 30 -33.45 -33.53 -12.49
CA GLN A 30 -34.74 -34.21 -12.29
C GLN A 30 -34.99 -35.17 -13.45
N ASP A 31 -35.12 -36.47 -13.16
CA ASP A 31 -35.50 -37.50 -14.14
C ASP A 31 -36.44 -38.56 -13.49
N LYS A 32 -37.28 -39.22 -14.31
CA LYS A 32 -38.59 -39.79 -13.95
C LYS A 32 -39.20 -40.55 -15.16
N PRO A 33 -40.16 -41.51 -15.07
CA PRO A 33 -40.69 -42.36 -13.98
C PRO A 33 -40.65 -43.88 -14.35
N ALA A 34 -41.36 -44.74 -13.59
CA ALA A 34 -42.07 -45.92 -14.15
C ALA A 34 -43.29 -46.35 -13.29
N ALA A 35 -44.21 -47.11 -13.89
CA ALA A 35 -45.42 -47.72 -13.29
C ALA A 35 -45.09 -49.00 -12.46
N GLY A 36 -46.00 -49.67 -11.74
CA GLY A 36 -47.40 -49.39 -11.41
C GLY A 36 -48.26 -50.67 -11.31
N ASN A 37 -49.06 -50.79 -10.23
CA ASN A 37 -50.06 -51.85 -9.91
C ASN A 37 -49.64 -53.33 -9.92
N ASP A 38 -49.87 -54.02 -8.79
CA ASP A 38 -50.69 -55.24 -8.81
C ASP A 38 -51.49 -55.43 -7.49
N ARG A 39 -52.44 -56.37 -7.45
CA ARG A 39 -53.41 -56.56 -6.35
C ARG A 39 -53.18 -57.85 -5.55
N THR A 40 -53.53 -57.82 -4.26
CA THR A 40 -54.20 -58.93 -3.53
C THR A 40 -54.72 -58.40 -2.19
N ALA A 41 -55.92 -58.82 -1.78
CA ALA A 41 -56.48 -58.62 -0.43
C ALA A 41 -56.52 -59.98 0.31
N PRO A 42 -56.65 -60.00 1.64
CA PRO A 42 -58.02 -60.08 2.17
C PRO A 42 -58.29 -59.30 3.48
N GLU A 43 -59.58 -59.05 3.72
CA GLU A 43 -60.21 -58.78 5.02
C GLU A 43 -60.18 -60.05 5.94
N PRO A 44 -60.46 -60.01 7.26
CA PRO A 44 -61.46 -59.11 7.87
C PRO A 44 -61.28 -58.62 9.34
N ASP A 45 -62.23 -57.75 9.70
CA ASP A 45 -62.91 -57.60 11.00
C ASP A 45 -62.26 -56.86 12.20
N SER A 46 -63.17 -56.31 13.01
CA SER A 46 -63.13 -56.12 14.46
C SER A 46 -62.40 -54.91 15.08
N THR A 47 -63.15 -53.81 15.13
CA THR A 47 -63.70 -53.26 16.39
C THR A 47 -62.69 -52.92 17.51
N ASN A 48 -62.21 -51.67 17.52
CA ASN A 48 -62.59 -50.66 18.53
C ASN A 48 -61.81 -49.34 18.37
N ALA A 49 -62.49 -48.22 18.60
CA ALA A 49 -61.89 -47.09 19.32
C ALA A 49 -62.20 -47.28 20.81
N PRO A 50 -61.32 -46.85 21.73
CA PRO A 50 -61.42 -45.46 22.14
C PRO A 50 -60.09 -44.71 22.26
N ASP A 51 -60.18 -43.43 21.89
CA ASP A 51 -59.66 -42.26 22.61
C ASP A 51 -58.93 -42.49 23.95
N ALA A 52 -57.71 -41.92 24.09
CA ALA A 52 -57.23 -41.28 25.31
C ALA A 52 -55.92 -40.48 25.12
N SER A 53 -55.83 -39.35 25.83
CA SER A 53 -54.59 -38.70 26.31
C SER A 53 -53.65 -38.03 25.30
N GLU A 54 -53.84 -36.72 25.12
CA GLU A 54 -52.74 -35.80 24.83
C GLU A 54 -51.69 -35.84 25.97
N ALA A 55 -50.45 -36.21 25.65
CA ALA A 55 -49.33 -36.25 26.59
C ALA A 55 -48.14 -35.46 26.00
N PRO A 56 -47.40 -34.67 26.81
CA PRO A 56 -46.40 -33.74 26.30
C PRO A 56 -45.21 -34.49 25.69
N TYR A 57 -45.11 -34.48 24.36
CA TYR A 57 -43.99 -35.06 23.62
C TYR A 57 -42.70 -34.28 23.91
N LYS A 58 -41.93 -34.76 24.88
CA LYS A 58 -40.58 -34.26 25.18
C LYS A 58 -39.59 -34.98 24.24
N PRO A 59 -38.99 -34.30 23.24
CA PRO A 59 -38.12 -34.95 22.26
C PRO A 59 -36.81 -35.41 22.90
N VAL A 60 -36.79 -36.66 23.38
CA VAL A 60 -35.55 -37.33 23.78
C VAL A 60 -34.75 -37.65 22.52
N ILE A 61 -33.69 -36.86 22.27
CA ILE A 61 -32.72 -37.14 21.21
C ILE A 61 -32.13 -38.53 21.48
N ALA A 62 -32.53 -39.52 20.67
CA ALA A 62 -32.09 -40.89 20.83
C ALA A 62 -30.55 -40.95 20.87
N ALA A 63 -29.97 -41.71 21.81
CA ALA A 63 -28.53 -41.64 22.11
C ALA A 63 -27.61 -41.88 20.88
N LYS A 64 -28.09 -42.61 19.87
CA LYS A 64 -27.39 -42.80 18.58
C LYS A 64 -27.26 -41.50 17.75
N ALA A 65 -28.21 -40.58 17.84
CA ALA A 65 -28.16 -39.26 17.19
C ALA A 65 -27.18 -38.32 17.91
N ALA A 66 -27.24 -38.25 19.24
CA ALA A 66 -26.27 -37.50 20.05
C ALA A 66 -24.82 -38.00 19.81
N LYS A 67 -24.61 -39.32 19.72
CA LYS A 67 -23.31 -39.91 19.38
C LYS A 67 -22.83 -39.54 17.96
N ARG A 68 -23.73 -39.34 17.00
CA ARG A 68 -23.39 -38.86 15.65
C ARG A 68 -23.03 -37.37 15.62
N ALA A 69 -23.73 -36.52 16.38
CA ALA A 69 -23.36 -35.12 16.54
C ALA A 69 -21.97 -34.98 17.18
N ASN A 70 -21.72 -35.71 18.27
CA ASN A 70 -20.40 -35.71 18.94
C ASN A 70 -19.28 -36.27 18.04
N ALA A 71 -19.57 -37.24 17.17
CA ALA A 71 -18.58 -37.72 16.19
C ALA A 71 -18.18 -36.62 15.19
N SER A 72 -19.13 -35.78 14.76
CA SER A 72 -18.84 -34.60 13.92
C SER A 72 -17.96 -33.58 14.66
N VAL A 73 -18.29 -33.26 15.92
CA VAL A 73 -17.50 -32.33 16.74
C VAL A 73 -16.09 -32.86 17.02
N VAL A 74 -15.94 -34.15 17.35
CA VAL A 74 -14.62 -34.77 17.53
C VAL A 74 -13.80 -34.76 16.24
N GLY A 75 -14.43 -35.06 15.09
CA GLY A 75 -13.79 -34.95 13.78
C GLY A 75 -13.34 -33.51 13.47
N MET A 76 -14.16 -32.51 13.78
CA MET A 76 -13.85 -31.09 13.62
C MET A 76 -12.67 -30.65 14.50
N VAL A 77 -12.62 -31.07 15.77
CA VAL A 77 -11.51 -30.77 16.68
C VAL A 77 -10.22 -31.44 16.20
N ILE A 78 -10.28 -32.70 15.76
CA ILE A 78 -9.11 -33.41 15.20
C ILE A 78 -8.63 -32.70 13.92
N ALA A 79 -9.52 -32.30 13.02
CA ALA A 79 -9.17 -31.56 11.81
C ALA A 79 -8.54 -30.19 12.12
N LEU A 80 -9.07 -29.46 13.10
CA LEU A 80 -8.50 -28.19 13.57
C LEU A 80 -7.09 -28.39 14.14
N VAL A 81 -6.90 -29.39 15.00
CA VAL A 81 -5.59 -29.72 15.58
C VAL A 81 -4.58 -30.16 14.52
N LEU A 82 -4.99 -30.94 13.51
CA LEU A 82 -4.14 -31.31 12.39
C LEU A 82 -3.77 -30.12 11.51
N CYS A 83 -4.70 -29.20 11.23
CA CYS A 83 -4.39 -27.94 10.54
C CYS A 83 -3.39 -27.08 11.34
N VAL A 84 -3.60 -26.92 12.65
CA VAL A 84 -2.66 -26.18 13.50
C VAL A 84 -1.28 -26.86 13.51
N LEU A 85 -1.20 -28.19 13.65
CA LEU A 85 0.06 -28.95 13.60
C LEU A 85 0.76 -28.87 12.24
N ALA A 86 0.03 -28.70 11.13
CA ALA A 86 0.61 -28.52 9.80
C ALA A 86 1.15 -27.10 9.58
N PHE A 87 0.43 -26.07 10.05
CA PHE A 87 0.83 -24.67 9.87
C PHE A 87 1.85 -24.18 10.91
N LEU A 88 1.79 -24.65 12.16
CA LEU A 88 2.70 -24.25 13.24
C LEU A 88 4.19 -24.39 12.89
N PRO A 89 4.71 -25.49 12.32
CA PRO A 89 6.12 -25.58 11.94
C PRO A 89 6.50 -24.59 10.84
N VAL A 90 5.58 -24.26 9.92
CA VAL A 90 5.84 -23.25 8.86
C VAL A 90 5.96 -21.85 9.48
N VAL A 91 5.08 -21.51 10.43
CA VAL A 91 5.11 -20.24 11.17
C VAL A 91 6.33 -20.13 12.10
N LEU A 92 6.77 -21.25 12.71
CA LEU A 92 7.97 -21.27 13.54
C LEU A 92 9.28 -21.25 12.73
N MET A 93 9.29 -21.84 11.53
CA MET A 93 10.45 -21.81 10.62
C MET A 93 10.66 -20.45 9.96
N ASN A 94 9.59 -19.65 9.84
CA ASN A 94 9.64 -18.25 9.40
C ASN A 94 9.38 -17.30 10.58
N PRO A 95 10.34 -17.12 11.52
CA PRO A 95 10.16 -16.21 12.63
C PRO A 95 9.94 -14.79 12.11
N ALA A 96 8.78 -14.21 12.41
CA ALA A 96 8.46 -12.83 12.05
C ALA A 96 9.60 -11.89 12.49
N PRO A 97 10.13 -11.00 11.62
CA PRO A 97 11.34 -10.24 11.92
C PRO A 97 11.22 -9.36 13.17
N LYS A 98 11.84 -9.81 14.27
CA LYS A 98 11.89 -9.07 15.54
C LYS A 98 13.16 -8.23 15.60
N GLY A 99 13.08 -7.00 15.10
CA GLY A 99 14.13 -6.00 15.30
C GLY A 99 13.94 -4.74 14.47
N GLU A 100 14.34 -3.60 15.04
CA GLU A 100 14.34 -2.26 14.44
C GLU A 100 15.36 -2.11 13.28
N ASN A 101 16.01 -3.23 12.91
CA ASN A 101 17.09 -3.36 11.94
C ASN A 101 16.67 -4.17 10.69
N PHE A 102 15.37 -4.47 10.51
CA PHE A 102 14.90 -5.25 9.34
C PHE A 102 14.96 -4.47 8.01
N ARG A 103 15.28 -3.18 8.04
CA ARG A 103 15.74 -2.41 6.88
C ARG A 103 17.21 -2.07 7.05
N PRO A 104 18.06 -2.24 6.01
CA PRO A 104 19.43 -1.70 6.04
C PRO A 104 19.42 -0.21 6.38
N ALA A 105 20.40 0.25 7.15
CA ALA A 105 20.57 1.67 7.41
C ALA A 105 20.84 2.40 6.09
N VAL A 106 20.05 3.44 5.81
CA VAL A 106 20.17 4.22 4.57
C VAL A 106 21.36 5.17 4.71
N ASP A 107 22.47 4.84 4.04
CA ASP A 107 23.65 5.70 3.95
C ASP A 107 23.37 6.87 2.99
N VAL A 108 22.71 7.91 3.52
CA VAL A 108 22.38 9.13 2.78
C VAL A 108 23.63 9.79 2.18
N PRO A 109 24.78 9.93 2.90
CA PRO A 109 26.05 10.39 2.32
C PRO A 109 26.54 9.58 1.11
N ALA A 110 26.53 8.24 1.16
CA ALA A 110 26.98 7.42 0.05
C ALA A 110 26.03 7.54 -1.16
N ILE A 111 24.71 7.53 -0.94
CA ILE A 111 23.73 7.68 -2.02
C ILE A 111 23.82 9.07 -2.66
N ALA A 112 24.02 10.12 -1.87
CA ALA A 112 24.21 11.48 -2.38
C ALA A 112 25.47 11.63 -3.23
N ARG A 113 26.59 11.00 -2.84
CA ARG A 113 27.82 10.99 -3.66
C ARG A 113 27.61 10.34 -5.02
N ASN A 114 26.85 9.25 -5.09
CA ASN A 114 26.50 8.61 -6.36
C ASN A 114 25.52 9.44 -7.21
N ALA A 115 24.70 10.30 -6.57
CA ALA A 115 23.77 11.19 -7.26
C ALA A 115 24.42 12.50 -7.76
N ALA A 116 25.46 13.00 -7.08
CA ALA A 116 26.01 14.34 -7.27
C ALA A 116 26.40 14.68 -8.72
N ASP A 117 27.06 13.75 -9.42
CA ASP A 117 27.52 13.94 -10.79
C ASP A 117 26.34 14.05 -11.78
N VAL A 118 25.28 13.26 -11.57
CA VAL A 118 24.06 13.26 -12.40
C VAL A 118 23.17 14.47 -12.06
N ALA A 119 23.18 14.90 -10.80
CA ALA A 119 22.45 16.06 -10.33
C ALA A 119 23.08 17.41 -10.77
N GLY A 120 24.39 17.41 -11.06
CA GLY A 120 25.17 18.64 -11.24
C GLY A 120 25.25 19.50 -9.96
N PHE A 121 24.74 19.00 -8.83
CA PHE A 121 24.72 19.67 -7.54
C PHE A 121 25.10 18.71 -6.42
N THR A 122 25.85 19.19 -5.42
CA THR A 122 26.07 18.45 -4.18
C THR A 122 24.73 18.31 -3.44
N PRO A 123 24.17 17.10 -3.32
CA PRO A 123 22.88 16.93 -2.66
C PRO A 123 23.04 17.05 -1.16
N VAL A 124 22.11 17.72 -0.47
CA VAL A 124 22.22 17.93 0.98
C VAL A 124 22.00 16.61 1.74
N THR A 125 22.87 16.38 2.73
CA THR A 125 22.90 15.20 3.58
C THR A 125 22.97 15.65 5.04
N PRO A 126 21.86 16.15 5.61
CA PRO A 126 21.86 16.69 6.96
C PRO A 126 22.28 15.62 7.96
N ASP A 127 23.33 15.92 8.73
CA ASP A 127 23.68 15.14 9.92
C ASP A 127 22.65 15.43 11.02
N THR A 128 21.84 14.41 11.29
CA THR A 128 20.75 14.44 12.28
C THR A 128 21.14 13.73 13.58
N GLY A 129 22.34 13.14 13.65
CA GLY A 129 22.66 12.09 14.61
C GLY A 129 21.57 11.01 14.67
N ASP A 130 21.40 10.42 15.85
CA ASP A 130 20.34 9.43 16.12
C ASP A 130 18.92 10.03 16.21
N THR A 131 18.77 11.36 16.11
CA THR A 131 17.49 12.06 16.34
C THR A 131 16.47 11.79 15.23
N PHE A 132 16.91 11.70 13.97
CA PHE A 132 16.03 11.42 12.84
C PHE A 132 16.58 10.21 12.08
N ARG A 133 15.72 9.24 11.78
CA ARG A 133 16.11 8.00 11.10
C ARG A 133 15.81 8.11 9.60
N PRO A 134 16.79 8.00 8.69
CA PRO A 134 16.53 8.02 7.26
C PRO A 134 15.81 6.72 6.84
N ASN A 135 14.66 6.89 6.20
CA ASN A 135 13.76 5.85 5.71
C ASN A 135 14.01 5.52 4.23
N TYR A 136 14.41 6.52 3.44
CA TYR A 136 14.89 6.38 2.07
C TYR A 136 15.77 7.56 1.67
N ALA A 137 16.64 7.38 0.69
CA ALA A 137 17.34 8.45 -0.03
C ALA A 137 17.44 8.04 -1.50
N ARG A 138 17.21 8.96 -2.44
CA ARG A 138 17.19 8.68 -3.88
C ARG A 138 17.42 9.91 -4.74
N TRP A 139 17.93 9.67 -5.95
CA TRP A 139 17.85 10.60 -7.06
C TRP A 139 16.66 10.24 -7.95
N GLU A 140 15.85 11.22 -8.32
CA GLU A 140 14.73 11.08 -9.25
C GLU A 140 15.02 11.94 -10.49
N SER A 141 15.04 11.31 -11.67
CA SER A 141 15.40 11.95 -12.95
C SER A 141 14.35 12.90 -13.53
N GLY A 142 13.30 13.24 -12.75
CA GLY A 142 12.24 14.15 -13.17
C GLY A 142 11.32 13.62 -14.28
N THR A 143 11.42 12.35 -14.66
CA THR A 143 10.79 11.80 -15.88
C THR A 143 9.25 11.87 -15.88
N GLY A 144 8.61 12.03 -14.70
CA GLY A 144 7.17 12.32 -14.59
C GLY A 144 6.80 13.77 -14.24
N THR A 145 7.74 14.56 -13.70
CA THR A 145 7.49 15.92 -13.17
C THR A 145 8.05 17.05 -14.04
N GLY A 146 8.98 16.73 -14.94
CA GLY A 146 9.81 17.71 -15.64
C GLY A 146 10.85 18.40 -14.76
N VAL A 147 11.06 17.93 -13.51
CA VAL A 147 11.99 18.52 -12.54
C VAL A 147 12.80 17.41 -11.88
N PRO A 148 14.12 17.29 -12.12
CA PRO A 148 14.97 16.32 -11.45
C PRO A 148 15.17 16.70 -9.97
N THR A 149 15.10 15.72 -9.07
CA THR A 149 15.09 15.95 -7.62
C THR A 149 16.00 14.99 -6.86
N TRP A 150 16.71 15.53 -5.87
CA TRP A 150 17.25 14.76 -4.76
C TRP A 150 16.16 14.64 -3.69
N GLU A 151 15.91 13.43 -3.17
CA GLU A 151 14.93 13.19 -2.13
C GLU A 151 15.48 12.34 -0.99
N VAL A 152 15.14 12.71 0.25
CA VAL A 152 15.43 11.91 1.45
C VAL A 152 14.22 11.93 2.37
N GLY A 153 13.76 10.76 2.80
CA GLY A 153 12.68 10.65 3.78
C GLY A 153 13.21 10.40 5.18
N TYR A 154 12.82 11.22 6.15
CA TYR A 154 13.19 11.07 7.57
C TYR A 154 11.97 10.70 8.43
N LEU A 155 12.18 9.77 9.37
CA LEU A 155 11.27 9.52 10.49
C LEU A 155 11.77 10.28 11.72
N THR A 156 10.85 10.93 12.44
CA THR A 156 11.16 11.75 13.63
C THR A 156 11.05 10.93 14.93
N PRO A 157 11.51 11.45 16.08
CA PRO A 157 11.35 10.78 17.39
C PRO A 157 9.90 10.50 17.78
N LYS A 158 8.93 11.21 17.18
CA LYS A 158 7.48 11.07 17.43
C LYS A 158 6.78 10.22 16.35
N GLU A 159 7.55 9.37 15.64
CA GLU A 159 7.12 8.50 14.53
C GLU A 159 6.48 9.24 13.32
N ALA A 160 6.54 10.58 13.29
CA ALA A 160 6.08 11.38 12.17
C ALA A 160 7.09 11.35 11.00
N PHE A 161 6.66 11.82 9.83
CA PHE A 161 7.48 11.83 8.62
C PHE A 161 7.80 13.27 8.19
N ILE A 162 9.04 13.49 7.72
CA ILE A 162 9.45 14.65 6.95
C ILE A 162 10.22 14.18 5.71
N GLY A 163 9.70 14.50 4.52
CA GLY A 163 10.41 14.39 3.27
C GLY A 163 11.22 15.66 3.01
N LEU A 164 12.51 15.50 2.75
CA LEU A 164 13.42 16.49 2.18
C LEU A 164 13.42 16.33 0.66
N THR A 165 13.35 17.43 -0.08
CA THR A 165 13.46 17.46 -1.54
C THR A 165 14.29 18.66 -1.98
N GLN A 166 15.26 18.46 -2.86
CA GLN A 166 16.14 19.51 -3.39
C GLN A 166 16.23 19.43 -4.92
N THR A 167 16.28 20.58 -5.59
CA THR A 167 16.48 20.68 -7.05
C THR A 167 17.15 22.00 -7.44
N ARG A 168 17.65 22.10 -8.67
CA ARG A 168 18.02 23.37 -9.34
C ARG A 168 16.97 23.88 -10.33
N GLU A 169 16.02 23.03 -10.72
CA GLU A 169 15.08 23.30 -11.82
C GLU A 169 13.65 23.49 -11.30
N ALA A 170 13.52 24.03 -10.09
CA ALA A 170 12.23 24.35 -9.50
C ALA A 170 11.46 25.35 -10.36
N ASN A 171 10.17 25.07 -10.55
CA ASN A 171 9.22 25.99 -11.16
C ASN A 171 8.00 26.15 -10.23
N PRO A 172 7.23 27.26 -10.34
CA PRO A 172 6.14 27.55 -9.40
C PRO A 172 5.09 26.43 -9.29
N THR A 173 4.78 25.77 -10.41
CA THR A 173 3.83 24.65 -10.45
C THR A 173 4.34 23.44 -9.66
N TRP A 174 5.61 23.08 -9.83
CA TRP A 174 6.25 21.99 -9.09
C TRP A 174 6.37 22.31 -7.59
N VAL A 175 6.78 23.53 -7.22
CA VAL A 175 6.84 23.96 -5.80
C VAL A 175 5.45 23.89 -5.16
N LEU A 176 4.39 24.29 -5.89
CA LEU A 176 3.01 24.21 -5.40
C LEU A 176 2.54 22.75 -5.20
N GLN A 177 2.95 21.83 -6.08
CA GLN A 177 2.66 20.40 -5.93
C GLN A 177 3.43 19.79 -4.74
N GLN A 178 4.73 20.05 -4.61
CA GLN A 178 5.58 19.47 -3.55
C GLN A 178 5.24 20.02 -2.15
N THR A 179 4.70 21.23 -2.08
CA THR A 179 4.11 21.82 -0.85
C THR A 179 2.62 21.49 -0.67
N GLY A 180 2.04 20.63 -1.51
CA GLY A 180 0.67 20.14 -1.39
C GLY A 180 -0.42 21.22 -1.51
N ASN A 181 -0.12 22.34 -2.19
CA ASN A 181 -0.97 23.54 -2.27
C ASN A 181 -1.40 24.09 -0.88
N LEU A 182 -0.53 23.96 0.12
CA LEU A 182 -0.74 24.53 1.45
C LEU A 182 -0.63 26.07 1.39
N PRO A 183 -1.47 26.83 2.11
CA PRO A 183 -1.37 28.28 2.16
C PRO A 183 -0.12 28.70 2.94
N VAL A 184 0.53 29.80 2.51
CA VAL A 184 1.63 30.42 3.25
C VAL A 184 1.07 31.02 4.55
N THR A 185 1.63 30.61 5.69
CA THR A 185 1.21 31.06 7.03
C THR A 185 2.23 31.96 7.70
N GLY A 186 3.44 32.09 7.15
CA GLY A 186 4.47 33.03 7.60
C GLY A 186 5.87 32.58 7.18
N THR A 187 6.87 32.99 7.95
CA THR A 187 8.24 32.47 7.85
C THR A 187 8.67 31.81 9.17
N ARG A 188 9.68 30.93 9.10
CA ARG A 188 10.28 30.25 10.24
C ARG A 188 11.79 30.26 10.10
N ASN A 189 12.49 30.95 11.00
CA ASN A 189 13.95 30.88 11.04
C ASN A 189 14.42 29.49 11.51
N ALA A 190 15.35 28.89 10.78
CA ALA A 190 16.02 27.65 11.13
C ALA A 190 17.40 27.58 10.46
N GLY A 191 18.44 27.25 11.22
CA GLY A 191 19.83 27.31 10.73
C GLY A 191 20.34 28.72 10.44
N GLY A 192 19.73 29.75 11.05
CA GLY A 192 20.03 31.16 10.76
C GLY A 192 19.29 31.72 9.53
N GLN A 193 18.70 30.86 8.71
CA GLN A 193 18.00 31.23 7.47
C GLN A 193 16.48 31.23 7.67
N ASP A 194 15.78 32.17 7.03
CA ASP A 194 14.31 32.22 7.04
C ASP A 194 13.71 31.33 5.95
N TRP A 195 12.94 30.33 6.37
CA TRP A 195 12.17 29.46 5.49
C TRP A 195 10.74 29.98 5.36
N GLU A 196 10.14 29.88 4.17
CA GLU A 196 8.71 30.14 3.97
C GLU A 196 7.90 28.97 4.54
N LEU A 197 7.01 29.24 5.50
CA LEU A 197 6.18 28.22 6.16
C LEU A 197 4.80 28.16 5.51
N ARG A 198 4.37 26.95 5.14
CA ARG A 198 3.01 26.65 4.67
C ARG A 198 2.37 25.60 5.56
N ASP A 199 1.21 25.90 6.15
CA ASP A 199 0.49 25.00 7.06
C ASP A 199 -1.02 25.04 6.75
N SER A 200 -1.68 23.88 6.82
CA SER A 200 -3.13 23.74 6.66
C SER A 200 -3.93 24.05 7.94
N GLY A 201 -3.25 24.32 9.06
CA GLY A 201 -3.85 24.32 10.40
C GLY A 201 -4.23 22.90 10.87
N LYS A 202 -3.64 21.87 10.25
CA LYS A 202 -3.94 20.45 10.48
C LYS A 202 -2.64 19.65 10.63
N GLU A 203 -2.64 18.41 10.17
CA GLU A 203 -1.50 17.49 10.22
C GLU A 203 -0.46 17.74 9.13
N LYS A 204 -0.73 18.53 8.07
CA LYS A 204 0.20 18.72 6.95
C LYS A 204 0.88 20.09 6.95
N ARG A 205 2.21 20.07 6.87
CA ARG A 205 3.12 21.23 6.82
C ARG A 205 4.13 21.10 5.70
N SER A 206 4.63 22.24 5.24
CA SER A 206 5.87 22.32 4.47
C SER A 206 6.64 23.61 4.76
N MET A 207 7.96 23.54 4.60
CA MET A 207 8.88 24.69 4.68
C MET A 207 9.70 24.73 3.40
N THR A 208 9.72 25.88 2.73
CA THR A 208 10.43 26.12 1.47
C THR A 208 11.58 27.10 1.67
N LEU A 209 12.73 26.84 1.05
CA LEU A 209 13.89 27.72 1.07
C LEU A 209 14.62 27.65 -0.28
N GLU A 210 15.00 28.80 -0.83
CA GLU A 210 15.99 28.89 -1.91
C GLU A 210 17.36 29.21 -1.31
N TYR A 211 18.35 28.33 -1.53
CA TYR A 211 19.68 28.43 -0.93
C TYR A 211 20.78 27.87 -1.84
N LYS A 212 21.94 28.55 -1.90
CA LYS A 212 23.10 28.22 -2.75
C LYS A 212 22.75 27.80 -4.20
N GLY A 213 21.73 28.42 -4.80
CA GLY A 213 21.27 28.09 -6.15
C GLY A 213 20.58 26.72 -6.26
N THR A 214 19.90 26.28 -5.20
CA THR A 214 18.96 25.15 -5.18
C THR A 214 17.70 25.54 -4.41
N THR A 215 16.53 25.05 -4.83
CA THR A 215 15.31 25.11 -4.02
C THR A 215 15.22 23.85 -3.17
N ILE A 216 15.02 24.03 -1.87
CA ILE A 216 14.91 23.00 -0.86
C ILE A 216 13.50 23.07 -0.26
N ILE A 217 12.80 21.94 -0.21
CA ILE A 217 11.48 21.81 0.38
C ILE A 217 11.53 20.70 1.43
N LEU A 218 11.07 21.01 2.63
CA LEU A 218 10.66 20.01 3.63
C LEU A 218 9.15 19.90 3.59
N SER A 219 8.58 18.70 3.50
CA SER A 219 7.12 18.49 3.59
C SER A 219 6.78 17.21 4.35
N GLY A 220 5.66 17.19 5.08
CA GLY A 220 5.35 16.06 5.95
C GLY A 220 4.31 16.35 7.04
N THR A 221 4.34 15.52 8.09
CA THR A 221 3.36 15.50 9.18
C THR A 221 3.92 15.81 10.56
N ALA A 222 5.23 16.03 10.67
CA ALA A 222 5.89 16.36 11.92
C ALA A 222 5.46 17.72 12.52
N ASN A 223 5.86 17.95 13.77
CA ASN A 223 5.61 19.22 14.45
C ASN A 223 6.66 20.30 14.05
N LEU A 224 6.36 21.58 14.31
CA LEU A 224 7.19 22.70 13.84
C LEU A 224 8.60 22.75 14.47
N GLU A 225 8.82 22.12 15.62
CA GLU A 225 10.13 21.98 16.27
C GLU A 225 10.99 20.94 15.55
N GLU A 226 10.40 19.79 15.17
CA GLU A 226 11.07 18.74 14.39
C GLU A 226 11.43 19.26 12.99
N PHE A 227 10.52 19.99 12.35
CA PHE A 227 10.79 20.69 11.10
C PHE A 227 11.94 21.71 11.24
N ALA A 228 11.95 22.53 12.29
CA ALA A 228 13.02 23.50 12.52
C ALA A 228 14.39 22.87 12.82
N ALA A 229 14.41 21.74 13.55
CA ALA A 229 15.63 20.99 13.82
C ALA A 229 16.23 20.37 12.55
N LEU A 230 15.41 19.70 11.73
CA LEU A 230 15.87 19.16 10.45
C LEU A 230 16.28 20.28 9.47
N ALA A 231 15.51 21.37 9.41
CA ALA A 231 15.85 22.55 8.60
C ALA A 231 17.21 23.15 8.98
N ALA A 232 17.54 23.23 10.28
CA ALA A 232 18.85 23.70 10.73
C ALA A 232 19.99 22.77 10.32
N ALA A 233 19.80 21.45 10.42
CA ALA A 233 20.77 20.47 9.93
C ALA A 233 20.93 20.50 8.40
N VAL A 234 19.85 20.81 7.67
CA VAL A 234 19.86 20.97 6.21
C VAL A 234 20.62 22.22 5.77
N VAL A 235 20.45 23.36 6.46
CA VAL A 235 21.28 24.55 6.17
C VAL A 235 22.76 24.26 6.47
N LYS A 236 23.08 23.63 7.62
CA LYS A 236 24.47 23.23 7.95
C LYS A 236 25.09 22.33 6.88
N SER A 237 24.37 21.32 6.40
CA SER A 237 24.86 20.45 5.31
C SER A 237 24.96 21.19 3.98
N ALA A 238 24.05 22.12 3.69
CA ALA A 238 24.16 22.99 2.53
C ALA A 238 25.38 23.93 2.64
N ASP A 239 25.76 24.36 3.85
CA ASP A 239 26.97 25.17 4.10
C ASP A 239 28.25 24.38 3.89
N GLU A 240 28.31 23.15 4.42
CA GLU A 240 29.41 22.19 4.20
C GLU A 240 29.53 21.76 2.72
N ALA A 241 28.43 21.79 1.96
CA ALA A 241 28.42 21.51 0.53
C ALA A 241 29.08 22.64 -0.31
N PRO A 242 29.94 22.30 -1.30
CA PRO A 242 30.43 23.24 -2.29
C PRO A 242 29.29 23.99 -3.00
N ALA A 243 29.50 25.28 -3.25
CA ALA A 243 28.51 26.11 -3.94
C ALA A 243 28.28 25.64 -5.40
N ALA A 244 27.11 25.97 -5.93
CA ALA A 244 26.72 25.65 -7.31
C ALA A 244 27.79 26.06 -8.34
N GLY A 245 28.36 25.06 -9.03
CA GLY A 245 29.29 25.28 -10.14
C GLY A 245 30.78 25.24 -9.81
N ALA A 246 31.18 24.91 -8.57
CA ALA A 246 32.57 24.56 -8.29
C ALA A 246 32.91 23.19 -8.96
N PRO A 247 33.88 23.11 -9.90
CA PRO A 247 34.25 21.84 -10.50
C PRO A 247 34.94 20.94 -9.47
N ALA A 248 34.66 19.63 -9.51
CA ALA A 248 35.30 18.66 -8.63
C ALA A 248 36.81 18.61 -8.91
N THR A 249 37.62 19.08 -7.95
CA THR A 249 39.08 18.99 -8.03
C THR A 249 39.52 17.57 -7.74
N THR A 250 39.71 16.79 -8.80
CA THR A 250 40.37 15.48 -8.78
C THR A 250 41.69 15.57 -8.01
N PRO A 251 41.90 14.80 -6.93
CA PRO A 251 43.22 14.69 -6.32
C PRO A 251 44.16 13.96 -7.28
N ALA A 252 45.27 14.59 -7.64
CA ALA A 252 46.33 13.97 -8.43
C ALA A 252 47.10 12.94 -7.58
N PRO A 253 47.64 11.87 -8.21
CA PRO A 253 48.44 10.84 -7.53
C PRO A 253 49.86 11.31 -7.18
#